data_AF-A0A1V6DBI8-F1
#
_entry.id   AF-A0A1V6DBI8-F1
#
_cell.length_a   1.000
_cell.length_b   1.000
_cell.length_c   1.000
_cell.angle_alpha   90.00
_cell.angle_beta   90.00
_cell.angle_gamma   90.00
#
_symmetry.space_group_name_H-M   'P 1'
#
loop_
_entity.id
_entity.type
_entity.pdbx_description
1 polymer ?
#
loop_
_entity_poly.entity_id
_entity_poly.type
_entity_poly.pdbx_seq_one_letter_code
_entity_poly.pdbx_strand_id
1 'polypeptide(L)'
;MASPMFNSVALCSAAGADAPASPRPRVYFETLPGVDGEYVQAHGRAGRQVQVRGVLAAQAATPDLACAALKTLLRARQELADGATVAAYVGADGTAYSNCLLLSYGPAGLMSVSPRPTGYRAVLRVQALVRQLTP
;
A
#
# COMPACT_ATOMS: atom_id res chain seq x y z
N MET A 1 -0.92 -6.01 -16.05
CA MET A 1 -0.78 -5.24 -14.79
C MET A 1 0.09 -6.04 -13.84
N ALA A 2 1.14 -5.42 -13.32
CA ALA A 2 2.04 -6.05 -12.37
C ALA A 2 1.45 -5.99 -10.95
N SER A 3 1.85 -6.91 -10.06
CA SER A 3 1.51 -6.79 -8.64
C SER A 3 2.34 -5.68 -8.01
N PRO A 4 1.75 -4.71 -7.29
CA PRO A 4 2.51 -3.66 -6.63
C PRO A 4 3.48 -4.26 -5.60
N MET A 5 4.68 -3.69 -5.50
CA MET A 5 5.77 -4.22 -4.70
C MET A 5 6.32 -3.15 -3.75
N PHE A 6 6.68 -3.56 -2.53
CA PHE A 6 7.42 -2.74 -1.57
C PHE A 6 8.66 -3.49 -1.14
N ASN A 7 9.83 -2.86 -1.21
CA ASN A 7 11.12 -3.49 -0.89
C ASN A 7 11.33 -4.83 -1.63
N SER A 8 11.04 -4.85 -2.93
CA SER A 8 11.08 -6.07 -3.77
C SER A 8 10.11 -7.19 -3.35
N VAL A 9 9.17 -6.91 -2.45
CA VAL A 9 8.16 -7.86 -1.99
C VAL A 9 6.78 -7.49 -2.53
N ALA A 10 6.14 -8.42 -3.24
CA ALA A 10 4.80 -8.21 -3.77
C ALA A 10 3.76 -8.06 -2.65
N LEU A 11 3.05 -6.93 -2.63
CA LEU A 11 2.01 -6.61 -1.65
C LEU A 11 0.70 -7.34 -1.91
N CYS A 12 0.47 -7.81 -3.13
CA CYS A 12 -0.73 -8.54 -3.53
C CYS A 12 -0.37 -9.72 -4.43
N SER A 13 -1.17 -10.78 -4.38
CA SER A 13 -1.05 -11.93 -5.29
C SER A 13 -1.80 -11.75 -6.61
N ALA A 14 -2.85 -10.93 -6.61
CA ALA A 14 -3.69 -10.66 -7.78
C ALA A 14 -4.47 -9.35 -7.59
N ALA A 15 -5.02 -8.85 -8.70
CA ALA A 15 -5.89 -7.68 -8.76
C ALA A 15 -5.33 -6.48 -7.98
N GLY A 16 -4.00 -6.30 -8.04
CA GLY A 16 -3.34 -5.15 -7.45
C GLY A 16 -3.75 -3.89 -8.18
N ALA A 17 -4.27 -2.93 -7.43
CA ALA A 17 -4.59 -1.59 -7.90
C ALA A 17 -4.06 -0.59 -6.88
N ASP A 18 -3.50 0.50 -7.36
CA ASP A 18 -3.04 1.60 -6.55
C ASP A 18 -3.57 2.94 -7.04
N ALA A 19 -3.73 3.85 -6.09
CA ALA A 19 -4.22 5.20 -6.31
C ALA A 19 -3.20 6.18 -5.69
N PRO A 20 -2.20 6.63 -6.46
CA PRO A 20 -1.26 7.63 -6.00
C PRO A 20 -1.95 9.00 -5.89
N ALA A 21 -1.90 9.62 -4.72
CA ALA A 21 -2.35 10.98 -4.53
C ALA A 21 -1.37 11.98 -5.16
N SER A 22 -1.76 13.25 -5.28
CA SER A 22 -0.81 14.32 -5.61
C SER A 22 0.15 14.57 -4.43
N PRO A 23 1.42 14.94 -4.69
CA PRO A 23 2.27 15.52 -3.66
C PRO A 23 1.57 16.71 -3.01
N ARG A 24 1.56 16.80 -1.68
CA ARG A 24 0.90 17.92 -0.99
C ARG A 24 1.83 19.13 -1.00
N PRO A 25 1.40 20.32 -1.42
CA PRO A 25 2.23 21.52 -1.29
C PRO A 25 2.41 21.86 0.20
N ARG A 26 3.59 22.35 0.57
CA ARG A 26 3.82 23.01 1.86
C ARG A 26 3.69 24.50 1.62
N VAL A 27 2.67 25.12 2.19
CA VAL A 27 2.36 26.52 1.97
C VAL A 27 2.18 27.19 3.32
N TYR A 28 2.83 28.34 3.51
CA TYR A 28 2.61 29.23 4.64
C TYR A 28 1.70 30.37 4.17
N PHE A 29 0.71 30.68 5.00
CA PHE A 29 -0.26 31.74 4.79
C PHE A 29 -0.15 32.72 5.95
N GLU A 30 -0.06 34.01 5.64
CA GLU A 30 -0.06 35.09 6.63
C GLU A 30 -0.98 36.20 6.18
N THR A 31 -1.76 36.73 7.11
CA THR A 31 -2.59 37.92 6.90
C THR A 31 -1.84 39.13 7.45
N LEU A 32 -1.66 40.16 6.62
CA LEU A 32 -0.97 41.39 7.00
C LEU A 32 -1.99 42.47 7.34
N PRO A 33 -1.83 43.21 8.46
CA PRO A 33 -2.74 44.30 8.80
C PRO A 33 -2.81 45.35 7.69
N GLY A 34 -4.04 45.67 7.25
CA GLY A 34 -4.27 46.70 6.22
C GLY A 34 -4.09 46.23 4.77
N VAL A 35 -3.94 44.93 4.53
CA VAL A 35 -3.87 44.34 3.18
C VAL A 35 -5.05 43.39 2.99
N ASP A 36 -5.81 43.58 1.91
CA ASP A 36 -6.84 42.61 1.50
C ASP A 36 -6.18 41.39 0.85
N GLY A 37 -6.34 40.22 1.49
CA GLY A 37 -5.81 38.94 1.02
C GLY A 37 -4.79 38.30 1.97
N GLU A 38 -4.11 37.27 1.48
CA GLU A 38 -3.09 36.52 2.22
C GLU A 38 -1.76 36.59 1.49
N TYR A 39 -0.67 36.82 2.24
CA TYR A 39 0.67 36.55 1.76
C TYR A 39 0.88 35.04 1.74
N VAL A 40 1.24 34.50 0.57
CA VAL A 40 1.39 33.06 0.35
C VAL A 40 2.84 32.75 0.01
N GLN A 41 3.50 31.94 0.85
CA GLN A 41 4.86 31.48 0.58
C GLN A 41 4.90 29.95 0.43
N ALA A 42 5.41 29.48 -0.71
CA ALA A 42 5.61 28.07 -0.97
C ALA A 42 6.93 27.58 -0.33
N HIS A 43 6.84 26.53 0.48
CA HIS A 43 7.97 25.86 1.15
C HIS A 43 8.25 24.47 0.56
N GLY A 44 7.95 24.28 -0.73
CA GLY A 44 8.18 23.04 -1.46
C GLY A 44 7.00 22.05 -1.39
N ARG A 45 7.31 20.76 -1.57
CA ARG A 45 6.32 19.67 -1.63
C ARG A 45 6.57 18.69 -0.49
N ALA A 46 5.51 18.35 0.23
CA ALA A 46 5.49 17.22 1.14
C ALA A 46 5.35 15.90 0.36
N GLY A 47 5.60 14.80 1.06
CA GLY A 47 5.42 13.45 0.55
C GLY A 47 4.04 13.17 -0.07
N ARG A 48 3.98 12.07 -0.82
CA ARG A 48 2.79 11.54 -1.49
C ARG A 48 2.27 10.32 -0.74
N GLN A 49 0.94 10.19 -0.63
CA GLN A 49 0.32 8.95 -0.16
C GLN A 49 -0.15 8.13 -1.36
N VAL A 50 0.05 6.81 -1.30
CA VAL A 50 -0.42 5.86 -2.30
C VAL A 50 -1.27 4.83 -1.57
N GLN A 51 -2.54 4.73 -1.93
CA GLN A 51 -3.41 3.66 -1.43
C GLN A 51 -3.28 2.46 -2.35
N VAL A 52 -3.05 1.28 -1.77
CA VAL A 52 -2.97 0.03 -2.51
C VAL A 52 -4.12 -0.87 -2.06
N ARG A 53 -4.79 -1.50 -3.02
CA ARG A 53 -5.85 -2.48 -2.79
C ARG A 53 -5.58 -3.70 -3.67
N GLY A 54 -5.95 -4.86 -3.16
CA GLY A 54 -5.86 -6.06 -3.97
C GLY A 54 -6.23 -7.31 -3.20
N VAL A 55 -5.69 -8.43 -3.66
CA VAL A 55 -6.02 -9.74 -3.14
C VAL A 55 -4.75 -10.51 -2.76
N LEU A 56 -4.71 -11.02 -1.53
CA LEU A 56 -3.81 -12.10 -1.16
C LEU A 56 -4.52 -13.44 -1.35
N ALA A 57 -3.79 -14.41 -1.85
CA ALA A 57 -4.27 -15.77 -2.04
C ALA A 57 -3.18 -16.77 -1.69
N ALA A 58 -3.59 -17.89 -1.11
CA ALA A 58 -2.76 -19.06 -0.86
C ALA A 58 -3.48 -20.31 -1.35
N GLN A 59 -2.72 -21.33 -1.75
CA GLN A 59 -3.24 -22.64 -2.15
C GLN A 59 -2.59 -23.74 -1.33
N ALA A 60 -3.38 -24.75 -0.97
CA ALA A 60 -2.88 -25.93 -0.27
C ALA A 60 -3.80 -27.14 -0.52
N ALA A 61 -3.37 -28.32 -0.09
CA ALA A 61 -4.12 -29.57 -0.26
C ALA A 61 -5.42 -29.62 0.56
N THR A 62 -5.48 -28.95 1.71
CA THR A 62 -6.65 -28.92 2.60
C THR A 62 -7.08 -27.47 2.88
N PRO A 63 -8.36 -27.23 3.24
CA PRO A 63 -8.85 -25.88 3.53
C PRO A 63 -8.12 -25.23 4.71
N ASP A 64 -7.79 -26.01 5.74
CA ASP A 64 -7.08 -25.51 6.93
C ASP A 64 -5.65 -25.09 6.60
N LEU A 65 -4.94 -25.88 5.79
CA LEU A 65 -3.60 -25.53 5.33
C LEU A 65 -3.63 -24.28 4.44
N ALA A 66 -4.65 -24.13 3.59
CA ALA A 66 -4.80 -22.95 2.75
C ALA A 66 -5.04 -21.69 3.61
N CYS A 67 -5.87 -21.80 4.65
CA CYS A 67 -6.08 -20.74 5.63
C CYS A 67 -4.80 -20.38 6.39
N ALA A 68 -4.07 -21.38 6.88
CA ALA A 68 -2.83 -21.19 7.61
C ALA A 68 -1.78 -20.50 6.73
N ALA A 69 -1.60 -20.97 5.50
CA ALA A 69 -0.69 -20.37 4.52
C ALA A 69 -1.06 -18.92 4.21
N LEU A 70 -2.36 -18.61 4.04
CA LEU A 70 -2.81 -17.24 3.81
C LEU A 70 -2.54 -16.32 5.01
N LYS A 71 -2.78 -16.81 6.23
CA LYS A 71 -2.48 -16.06 7.47
C LYS A 71 -0.98 -15.81 7.64
N THR A 72 -0.14 -16.79 7.32
CA THR A 72 1.32 -16.62 7.31
C THR A 72 1.75 -15.58 6.29
N LEU A 73 1.22 -15.63 5.06
CA LEU A 73 1.46 -14.62 4.04
C LEU A 73 1.02 -13.23 4.50
N LEU A 74 -0.17 -13.11 5.10
CA LEU A 74 -0.67 -11.85 5.64
C LEU A 74 0.28 -11.27 6.70
N ARG A 75 0.69 -12.08 7.69
CA ARG A 75 1.62 -11.64 8.75
C ARG A 75 2.96 -11.18 8.18
N ALA A 76 3.52 -11.94 7.25
CA ALA A 76 4.77 -11.56 6.59
C ALA A 76 4.66 -10.23 5.81
N ARG A 77 3.47 -9.84 5.33
CA ARG A 77 3.25 -8.52 4.73
C ARG A 77 3.00 -7.42 5.75
N GLN A 78 2.39 -7.76 6.89
CA GLN A 78 2.22 -6.84 8.00
C GLN A 78 3.56 -6.47 8.65
N GLU A 79 4.50 -7.40 8.72
CA GLU A 79 5.87 -7.15 9.20
C GLU A 79 6.64 -6.12 8.37
N LEU A 80 6.29 -5.94 7.09
CA LEU A 80 6.86 -4.87 6.25
C LEU A 80 6.39 -3.47 6.67
N ALA A 81 5.27 -3.37 7.38
CA ALA A 81 4.72 -2.12 7.90
C ALA A 81 5.26 -1.86 9.33
N ASP A 82 6.57 -1.95 9.49
CA ASP A 82 7.28 -1.82 10.77
C ASP A 82 7.42 -0.36 11.26
N GLY A 83 7.07 0.62 10.42
CA GLY A 83 7.21 2.04 10.72
C GLY A 83 8.64 2.59 10.61
N ALA A 84 9.61 1.79 10.19
CA ALA A 84 11.03 2.16 10.13
C ALA A 84 11.67 1.91 8.76
N THR A 85 11.25 0.86 8.05
CA THR A 85 11.84 0.47 6.77
C THR A 85 11.48 1.47 5.67
N VAL A 86 12.50 2.17 5.16
CA VAL A 86 12.38 3.04 3.98
C VAL A 86 12.96 2.33 2.77
N ALA A 87 12.15 2.09 1.75
CA ALA A 87 12.51 1.31 0.58
C ALA A 87 11.82 1.81 -0.70
N ALA A 88 12.13 1.18 -1.83
CA ALA A 88 11.44 1.43 -3.08
C ALA A 88 10.02 0.81 -3.09
N TYR A 89 9.08 1.51 -3.71
CA TYR A 89 7.75 1.02 -4.05
C TYR A 89 7.59 1.01 -5.57
N VAL A 90 7.02 -0.07 -6.13
CA VAL A 90 6.68 -0.17 -7.55
C VAL A 90 5.17 -0.31 -7.65
N GLY A 91 4.52 0.60 -8.38
CA GLY A 91 3.08 0.64 -8.58
C GLY A 91 2.56 -0.49 -9.46
N ALA A 92 1.23 -0.66 -9.49
CA ALA A 92 0.60 -1.68 -10.33
C ALA A 92 0.74 -1.37 -11.85
N ASP A 93 0.98 -0.10 -12.17
CA ASP A 93 1.32 0.45 -13.49
C ASP A 93 2.81 0.26 -13.87
N GLY A 94 3.66 -0.19 -12.93
CA GLY A 94 5.10 -0.33 -13.12
C GLY A 94 5.90 0.93 -12.77
N THR A 95 5.26 2.02 -12.34
CA THR A 95 5.95 3.24 -11.93
C THR A 95 6.72 3.00 -10.64
N ALA A 96 8.02 3.31 -10.63
CA ALA A 96 8.87 3.19 -9.44
C ALA A 96 8.89 4.49 -8.62
N TYR A 97 8.78 4.35 -7.31
CA TYR A 97 8.82 5.41 -6.31
C TYR A 97 9.93 5.11 -5.31
N SER A 98 10.82 6.05 -5.07
CA SER A 98 11.90 5.94 -4.08
C SER A 98 11.44 6.42 -2.70
N ASN A 99 12.23 6.14 -1.66
CA ASN A 99 12.03 6.67 -0.31
C ASN A 99 10.61 6.52 0.23
N CYS A 100 10.05 5.31 0.09
CA CYS A 100 8.72 4.99 0.52
C CYS A 100 8.73 4.26 1.86
N LEU A 101 7.72 4.52 2.68
CA LEU A 101 7.43 3.82 3.93
C LEU A 101 6.06 3.14 3.80
N LEU A 102 5.96 1.87 4.16
CA LEU A 102 4.68 1.18 4.29
C LEU A 102 4.08 1.53 5.66
N LEU A 103 3.05 2.38 5.67
CA LEU A 103 2.43 2.88 6.91
C LEU A 103 1.49 1.87 7.56
N SER A 104 0.78 1.10 6.75
CA SER A 104 -0.19 0.13 7.24
C SER A 104 -0.43 -0.95 6.19
N TYR A 105 -0.67 -2.17 6.64
CA TYR A 105 -1.10 -3.29 5.81
C TYR A 105 -2.15 -4.10 6.57
N GLY A 106 -3.32 -4.33 5.99
CA GLY A 106 -4.41 -5.00 6.70
C GLY A 106 -5.47 -5.63 5.82
N PRO A 107 -6.31 -6.50 6.42
CA PRO A 107 -7.47 -7.07 5.73
C PRO A 107 -8.51 -5.99 5.43
N ALA A 108 -9.11 -6.08 4.25
CA ALA A 108 -10.18 -5.18 3.78
C ALA A 108 -11.50 -5.95 3.54
N GLY A 109 -11.70 -7.06 4.25
CA GLY A 109 -12.89 -7.90 4.15
C GLY A 109 -12.71 -9.28 4.76
N LEU A 110 -13.71 -10.13 4.59
CA LEU A 110 -13.69 -11.51 5.07
C LEU A 110 -12.80 -12.39 4.19
N MET A 111 -12.12 -13.34 4.84
CA MET A 111 -11.42 -14.42 4.16
C MET A 111 -12.45 -15.40 3.58
N SER A 112 -12.20 -15.87 2.37
CA SER A 112 -12.99 -16.93 1.72
C SER A 112 -12.10 -18.10 1.34
N VAL A 113 -12.64 -19.31 1.42
CA VAL A 113 -11.95 -20.53 1.02
C VAL A 113 -12.83 -21.27 0.04
N SER A 114 -12.25 -21.66 -1.10
CA SER A 114 -12.97 -22.33 -2.17
C SER A 114 -12.18 -23.55 -2.67
N PRO A 115 -12.84 -24.66 -3.02
CA PRO A 115 -12.18 -25.77 -3.70
C PRO A 115 -11.65 -25.36 -5.08
N ARG A 116 -10.59 -26.04 -5.52
CA ARG A 116 -9.92 -25.93 -6.82
C ARG A 116 -9.63 -27.36 -7.33
N PRO A 117 -9.39 -27.55 -8.64
CA PRO A 117 -9.08 -28.89 -9.19
C PRO A 117 -7.92 -29.62 -8.48
N THR A 118 -6.97 -28.88 -7.91
CA THR A 118 -5.78 -29.40 -7.23
C THR A 118 -5.70 -29.05 -5.74
N GLY A 119 -6.84 -28.84 -5.07
CA GLY A 119 -6.88 -28.58 -3.62
C GLY A 119 -7.83 -27.45 -3.24
N TYR A 120 -7.39 -26.57 -2.35
CA TYR A 120 -8.17 -25.45 -1.85
C TYR A 120 -7.41 -24.14 -2.01
N ARG A 121 -8.15 -23.06 -2.31
CA ARG A 121 -7.63 -21.71 -2.39
C ARG A 121 -8.28 -20.85 -1.32
N ALA A 122 -7.48 -20.25 -0.45
CA ALA A 122 -7.90 -19.21 0.47
C ALA A 122 -7.60 -17.84 -0.12
N VAL A 123 -8.52 -16.90 0.02
CA VAL A 123 -8.46 -15.56 -0.59
C VAL A 123 -8.89 -14.51 0.43
N LEU A 124 -8.15 -13.41 0.51
CA LEU A 124 -8.44 -12.27 1.38
C LEU A 124 -8.18 -10.96 0.63
N ARG A 125 -9.15 -10.04 0.70
CA ARG A 125 -8.95 -8.66 0.24
C ARG A 125 -8.05 -7.93 1.21
N VAL A 126 -7.09 -7.17 0.68
CA VAL A 126 -6.12 -6.42 1.48
C VAL A 126 -6.09 -4.96 1.05
N GLN A 127 -5.76 -4.11 1.99
CA GLN A 127 -5.47 -2.71 1.77
C GLN A 127 -4.14 -2.36 2.42
N ALA A 128 -3.36 -1.54 1.73
CA ALA A 128 -2.12 -0.99 2.25
C ALA A 128 -2.04 0.52 1.99
N LEU A 129 -1.27 1.21 2.82
CA LEU A 129 -0.99 2.63 2.66
C LEU A 129 0.52 2.84 2.59
N VAL A 130 1.00 3.38 1.49
CA VAL A 130 2.41 3.71 1.28
C VAL A 130 2.56 5.23 1.30
N ARG A 131 3.64 5.70 1.92
CA ARG A 131 4.01 7.12 1.97
C ARG A 131 5.38 7.29 1.32
N GLN A 132 5.40 7.96 0.17
CA GLN A 132 6.66 8.49 -0.38
C GLN A 132 7.05 9.71 0.44
N LEU A 133 8.21 9.68 1.09
CA LEU A 133 8.68 10.74 1.98
C LEU A 133 9.16 11.96 1.19
N THR A 134 9.87 11.71 0.09
CA THR A 134 10.40 12.71 -0.83
C THR A 134 10.05 12.33 -2.27
N PRO A 135 9.18 13.11 -2.94
CA PRO A 135 8.79 12.90 -4.33
C PRO A 135 9.77 13.44 -5.35
#